data_AF-E2CLQ2-F1
#
_entry.id   AF-E2CLQ2-F1
#
_cell.length_a   1.000
_cell.length_b   1.000
_cell.length_c   1.000
_cell.angle_alpha   90.00
_cell.angle_beta   90.00
_cell.angle_gamma   90.00
#
_symmetry.space_group_name_H-M   'P 1'
#
loop_
_entity.id
_entity.type
_entity.pdbx_description
1 polymer ?
#
loop_
_entity_poly.entity_id
_entity_poly.type
_entity_poly.pdbx_seq_one_letter_code
_entity_poly.pdbx_strand_id
1 'polypeptide(L)'
;MNFSDLEELWDTLTEARTRTRPEREQQILDKVEKFDSIHLLEDLLEQHFQTTSIKDISETDFDAATTLAWILIRRLRKSESGSVH
;
A
#
# COMPACT_ATOMS: atom_id res chain seq x y z
N MET A 1 8.13 -14.20 8.46
CA MET A 1 7.62 -12.83 8.70
C MET A 1 8.19 -12.40 10.05
N ASN A 2 9.04 -11.37 10.13
CA ASN A 2 9.66 -10.95 11.40
C ASN A 2 8.63 -10.21 12.28
N PHE A 3 8.79 -10.26 13.61
CA PHE A 3 7.86 -9.62 14.55
C PHE A 3 7.80 -8.08 14.39
N SER A 4 8.97 -7.45 14.16
CA SER A 4 9.11 -6.01 13.89
C SER A 4 8.37 -5.54 12.63
N ASP A 5 8.17 -6.43 11.66
CA ASP A 5 7.49 -6.10 10.42
C ASP A 5 5.96 -5.99 10.57
N LEU A 6 5.41 -6.75 11.52
CA LEU A 6 3.98 -6.73 11.84
C LEU A 6 3.63 -5.49 12.65
N GLU A 7 4.52 -5.10 13.56
CA GLU A 7 4.38 -3.90 14.39
C GLU A 7 4.41 -2.63 13.53
N GLU A 8 5.37 -2.51 12.61
CA GLU A 8 5.45 -1.35 11.70
C GLU A 8 4.24 -1.25 10.74
N LEU A 9 3.76 -2.39 10.25
CA LEU A 9 2.54 -2.43 9.43
C LEU A 9 1.32 -2.02 10.27
N TRP A 10 1.23 -2.50 11.51
CA TRP A 10 0.15 -2.13 12.43
C TRP A 10 0.19 -0.64 12.79
N ASP A 11 1.36 -0.07 13.04
CA ASP A 11 1.51 1.36 13.32
C ASP A 11 1.09 2.20 12.12
N THR A 12 1.53 1.81 10.92
CA THR A 12 1.16 2.50 9.67
C THR A 12 -0.34 2.41 9.40
N LEU A 13 -0.95 1.24 9.59
CA LEU A 13 -2.39 1.05 9.42
C LEU A 13 -3.21 1.76 10.51
N THR A 14 -2.68 1.85 11.73
CA THR A 14 -3.30 2.57 12.85
C THR A 14 -3.28 4.08 12.61
N GLU A 15 -2.15 4.60 12.13
CA GLU A 15 -2.02 6.00 11.74
C GLU A 15 -2.87 6.34 10.51
N ALA A 16 -2.96 5.43 9.54
CA ALA A 16 -3.85 5.59 8.38
C ALA A 16 -5.33 5.56 8.78
N ARG A 17 -5.71 4.89 9.88
CA ARG A 17 -7.10 4.78 10.35
C ARG A 17 -7.70 6.09 10.85
N THR A 18 -6.87 7.05 11.27
CA THR A 18 -7.33 8.37 11.70
C THR A 18 -7.42 9.37 10.54
N ARG A 19 -6.95 8.98 9.35
CA ARG A 19 -6.93 9.79 8.14
C ARG A 19 -8.20 9.56 7.30
N THR A 20 -8.61 10.60 6.59
CA THR A 20 -9.69 10.53 5.61
C THR A 20 -9.27 9.69 4.39
N ARG A 21 -10.25 9.20 3.64
CA ARG A 21 -10.00 8.40 2.43
C ARG A 21 -9.05 9.10 1.43
N PRO A 22 -9.25 10.37 1.04
CA PRO A 22 -8.34 11.05 0.10
C PRO A 22 -6.90 11.17 0.63
N GLU A 23 -6.72 11.35 1.94
CA GLU A 23 -5.39 11.40 2.56
C GLU A 23 -4.68 10.05 2.50
N ARG A 24 -5.43 8.96 2.71
CA ARG A 24 -4.91 7.59 2.59
C ARG A 24 -4.54 7.26 1.15
N GLU A 25 -5.37 7.65 0.19
CA GLU A 25 -5.08 7.50 -1.25
C GLU A 25 -3.79 8.24 -1.63
N GLN A 26 -3.69 9.52 -1.26
CA GLN A 26 -2.53 10.34 -1.58
C GLN A 26 -1.25 9.75 -0.98
N GLN A 27 -1.29 9.27 0.26
CA GLN A 27 -0.11 8.65 0.89
C GLN A 27 0.36 7.39 0.19
N ILE A 28 -0.57 6.54 -0.25
CA ILE A 28 -0.22 5.34 -1.01
C ILE A 28 0.45 5.73 -2.32
N LEU A 29 -0.16 6.67 -3.05
CA LEU A 29 0.38 7.15 -4.33
C LEU A 29 1.77 7.77 -4.15
N ASP A 30 1.94 8.69 -3.21
CA ASP A 30 3.22 9.33 -2.90
C ASP A 30 4.31 8.31 -2.53
N LYS A 31 3.94 7.25 -1.79
CA LYS A 31 4.88 6.21 -1.37
C LYS A 31 5.26 5.33 -2.54
N VAL A 32 4.31 4.89 -3.35
CA VAL A 32 4.58 4.03 -4.52
C VAL A 32 5.36 4.79 -5.60
N GLU A 33 5.04 6.06 -5.81
CA GLU A 33 5.75 6.94 -6.75
C GLU A 33 7.22 7.13 -6.34
N LYS A 34 7.52 7.23 -5.04
CA LYS A 34 8.92 7.29 -4.54
C LYS A 34 9.77 6.08 -4.91
N PHE A 35 9.15 4.93 -5.22
CA PHE A 35 9.83 3.72 -5.64
C PHE A 35 9.71 3.47 -7.16
N ASP A 36 9.26 4.44 -7.95
CA ASP A 36 8.99 4.31 -9.40
C ASP A 36 8.10 3.09 -9.76
N SER A 37 7.21 2.72 -8.83
CA SER A 37 6.53 1.42 -8.84
C SER A 37 5.01 1.52 -9.03
N ILE A 38 4.52 2.61 -9.63
CA ILE A 38 3.07 2.82 -9.85
C ILE A 38 2.46 1.65 -10.63
N HIS A 39 3.14 1.16 -11.66
CA HIS A 39 2.71 0.00 -12.45
C HIS A 39 2.44 -1.25 -11.58
N LEU A 40 3.21 -1.48 -10.52
CA LEU A 40 2.98 -2.61 -9.61
C LEU A 40 1.73 -2.42 -8.74
N LEU A 41 1.38 -1.18 -8.42
CA LEU A 41 0.12 -0.88 -7.76
C LEU A 41 -1.05 -1.08 -8.73
N GLU A 42 -0.94 -0.62 -9.97
CA GLU A 42 -1.95 -0.80 -11.01
C GLU A 42 -2.23 -2.29 -11.26
N ASP A 43 -1.18 -3.11 -11.45
CA ASP A 43 -1.28 -4.56 -11.64
C ASP A 43 -1.97 -5.24 -10.44
N LEU A 44 -1.59 -4.84 -9.23
CA LEU A 44 -2.16 -5.38 -7.99
C LEU A 44 -3.66 -5.05 -7.88
N LEU A 45 -4.04 -3.81 -8.22
CA LEU A 45 -5.43 -3.40 -8.17
C LEU A 45 -6.26 -4.08 -9.26
N GLU A 46 -5.70 -4.26 -10.46
CA GLU A 46 -6.40 -4.92 -11.58
C GLU A 46 -6.71 -6.37 -11.23
N GLN A 47 -5.73 -7.09 -10.66
CA GLN A 47 -5.88 -8.49 -10.26
C GLN A 47 -6.92 -8.73 -9.16
N HIS A 48 -7.05 -7.80 -8.20
CA HIS A 48 -7.88 -8.00 -7.01
C HIS A 48 -9.22 -7.26 -7.05
N PHE A 49 -9.31 -6.15 -7.78
CA PHE A 49 -10.46 -5.24 -7.76
C PHE A 49 -10.94 -4.82 -9.15
N GLN A 50 -10.36 -5.35 -10.24
CA GLN A 50 -10.75 -5.06 -11.63
C GLN A 50 -10.63 -3.57 -12.02
N THR A 51 -9.74 -2.83 -11.36
CA THR A 51 -9.43 -1.43 -11.66
C THR A 51 -7.93 -1.20 -11.54
N THR A 52 -7.36 -0.29 -12.32
CA THR A 52 -5.96 0.12 -12.19
C THR A 52 -5.78 1.31 -11.23
N SER A 53 -6.87 1.94 -10.83
CA SER A 53 -6.84 3.20 -10.08
C SER A 53 -7.41 3.01 -8.67
N ILE A 54 -6.62 3.37 -7.66
CA ILE A 54 -7.04 3.30 -6.25
C ILE A 54 -8.23 4.22 -5.95
N LYS A 55 -8.39 5.29 -6.74
CA LYS A 55 -9.49 6.25 -6.61
C LYS A 55 -10.83 5.64 -7.00
N ASP A 56 -10.80 4.65 -7.89
CA ASP A 56 -12.00 3.97 -8.41
C ASP A 56 -12.41 2.75 -7.57
N ILE A 57 -11.65 2.44 -6.50
CA ILE A 57 -11.98 1.37 -5.57
C ILE A 57 -13.28 1.70 -4.80
N SER A 58 -14.17 0.73 -4.66
CA SER A 58 -15.41 0.89 -3.88
C SER A 58 -15.11 1.20 -2.40
N GLU A 59 -16.03 1.84 -1.67
CA GLU A 59 -15.85 2.06 -0.23
C GLU A 59 -15.69 0.77 0.57
N THR A 60 -16.38 -0.30 0.15
CA THR A 60 -16.32 -1.60 0.83
C THR A 60 -14.97 -2.30 0.66
N ASP A 61 -14.30 -2.06 -0.47
CA ASP A 61 -13.03 -2.70 -0.81
C ASP A 61 -11.81 -1.83 -0.48
N PHE A 62 -12.02 -0.55 -0.15
CA PHE A 62 -10.95 0.43 0.04
C PHE A 62 -9.96 0.04 1.14
N ASP A 63 -10.43 -0.51 2.26
CA ASP A 63 -9.56 -0.96 3.34
C ASP A 63 -8.69 -2.16 2.92
N ALA A 64 -9.25 -3.09 2.13
CA ALA A 64 -8.50 -4.21 1.57
C ALA A 64 -7.46 -3.72 0.57
N ALA A 65 -7.84 -2.82 -0.35
CA ALA A 65 -6.93 -2.23 -1.33
C ALA A 65 -5.79 -1.46 -0.68
N THR A 66 -6.10 -0.65 0.35
CA THR A 66 -5.11 0.07 1.16
C THR A 66 -4.12 -0.90 1.80
N THR A 67 -4.63 -2.00 2.38
CA THR A 67 -3.79 -3.00 3.04
C THR A 67 -2.83 -3.67 2.05
N LEU A 68 -3.32 -4.06 0.87
CA LEU A 68 -2.49 -4.65 -0.19
C LEU A 68 -1.43 -3.65 -0.70
N ALA A 69 -1.82 -2.39 -0.89
CA ALA A 69 -0.89 -1.33 -1.31
C ALA A 69 0.23 -1.10 -0.29
N TRP A 70 -0.08 -1.11 1.02
CA TRP A 70 0.95 -1.00 2.06
C TRP A 70 1.88 -2.21 2.11
N ILE A 71 1.36 -3.42 1.86
CA ILE A 71 2.19 -4.63 1.73
C ILE A 71 3.15 -4.48 0.54
N LEU A 72 2.68 -3.96 -0.59
CA LEU A 72 3.52 -3.67 -1.76
C LEU A 72 4.61 -2.66 -1.42
N ILE A 73 4.25 -1.47 -0.89
CA ILE A 73 5.19 -0.43 -0.46
C ILE A 73 6.29 -0.99 0.43
N ARG A 74 5.92 -1.87 1.37
CA ARG A 74 6.89 -2.52 2.26
C ARG A 74 7.85 -3.44 1.52
N ARG A 75 7.36 -4.24 0.57
CA ARG A 75 8.22 -5.11 -0.26
C ARG A 75 9.22 -4.28 -1.08
N LEU A 76 8.77 -3.16 -1.63
CA LEU A 76 9.61 -2.23 -2.38
C LEU A 76 10.72 -1.65 -1.50
N ARG A 77 10.40 -1.17 -0.30
CA ARG A 77 11.40 -0.66 0.65
C ARG A 77 12.47 -1.69 0.99
N LYS A 78 12.07 -2.96 1.22
CA LYS A 78 13.02 -4.04 1.53
C LYS A 78 13.95 -4.36 0.37
N SER A 79 13.43 -4.33 -0.86
CA SER A 79 14.21 -4.52 -2.08
C SER A 79 15.26 -3.42 -2.26
N GLU A 80 14.90 -2.14 -2.02
CA GLU A 80 15.86 -1.03 -2.10
C GLU A 80 16.93 -1.07 -1.02
N SER A 81 16.56 -1.48 0.20
CA SER A 81 17.48 -1.52 1.34
C SER A 81 18.50 -2.68 1.26
N GLY A 82 18.48 -3.49 0.19
CA GLY A 82 19.33 -4.67 0.05
C GLY A 82 19.07 -5.76 1.10
N SER A 83 18.00 -5.63 1.89
CA SER A 83 17.64 -6.58 2.95
C SER A 83 16.84 -7.73 2.34
N VAL A 84 17.50 -8.49 1.46
CA VAL A 84 17.05 -9.82 1.03
C VAL A 84 17.62 -10.85 2.01
N HIS A 85 17.31 -10.73 3.30
CA HIS A 85 17.49 -11.78 4.33
C HIS A 85 16.55 -11.52 5.51
#